data_AF-A0A5S6QPZ8-F1
#
_entry.id   AF-A0A5S6QPZ8-F1
#
_cell.length_a   1.000
_cell.length_b   1.000
_cell.length_c   1.000
_cell.angle_alpha   90.00
_cell.angle_beta   90.00
_cell.angle_gamma   90.00
#
_symmetry.space_group_name_H-M   'P 1'
#
loop_
_entity.id
_entity.type
_entity.pdbx_description
1 polymer ?
#
loop_
_entity_poly.entity_id
_entity_poly.type
_entity_poly.pdbx_seq_one_letter_code
_entity_poly.pdbx_strand_id
1 'polypeptide(L)'
;MVDPALEEKELLDKILLTKDNFKFIPSYNEDRTDRLRMTNPTDSLITFKIKSTRLKQLGSKPSYGILKAKRGMYITVKFYKLTGEFDCNPDHLTIYLAVLPKDKESMKPSQFWKTSPPAVTRRVVINVEYDSAIEGVPPTPGVEPAAPAAPPPAEGAPEKKEGEGEDEEEGEEGE
;
A
#
# COMPACT_ATOMS: atom_id res chain seq x y z
N MET A 1 11.52 16.83 -39.18
CA MET A 1 11.35 17.36 -37.81
C MET A 1 10.39 16.39 -37.15
N VAL A 2 10.83 15.63 -36.14
CA VAL A 2 9.94 14.67 -35.45
C VAL A 2 9.15 15.47 -34.42
N ASP A 3 7.83 15.31 -34.40
CA ASP A 3 6.97 15.94 -33.41
C ASP A 3 7.37 15.49 -32.00
N PRO A 4 7.73 16.40 -31.08
CA PRO A 4 8.20 16.02 -29.74
C PRO A 4 7.15 15.21 -28.97
N ALA A 5 5.87 15.51 -29.19
CA ALA A 5 4.77 14.78 -28.57
C ALA A 5 4.65 13.33 -29.06
N LEU A 6 5.10 13.03 -30.28
CA LEU A 6 5.12 11.67 -30.81
C LEU A 6 6.25 10.88 -30.16
N GLU A 7 7.44 11.46 -30.05
CA GLU A 7 8.60 10.85 -29.40
C GLU A 7 8.30 10.53 -27.92
N GLU A 8 7.63 11.44 -27.19
CA GLU A 8 7.18 11.19 -25.82
C GLU A 8 6.24 10.00 -25.73
N LYS A 9 5.27 9.85 -26.65
CA LYS A 9 4.38 8.69 -26.68
C LYS A 9 5.15 7.40 -26.91
N GLU A 10 6.07 7.38 -27.86
CA GLU A 10 6.89 6.21 -28.15
C GLU A 10 7.76 5.79 -26.95
N LEU A 11 8.30 6.75 -26.19
CA LEU A 11 9.02 6.47 -24.96
C LEU A 11 8.12 5.84 -23.90
N LEU A 12 6.91 6.36 -23.73
CA LEU A 12 5.94 5.84 -22.76
C LEU A 12 5.46 4.43 -23.14
N ASP A 13 5.34 4.11 -24.43
CA ASP A 13 4.95 2.79 -24.90
C ASP A 13 6.00 1.70 -24.65
N LYS A 14 7.27 2.08 -24.56
CA LYS A 14 8.38 1.17 -24.20
C LYS A 14 8.39 0.77 -22.72
N ILE A 15 7.59 1.40 -21.86
CA ILE A 15 7.54 1.07 -20.42
C ILE A 15 6.89 -0.30 -20.23
N LEU A 16 7.62 -1.18 -19.54
CA LEU A 16 7.25 -2.58 -19.35
C LEU A 16 6.67 -2.80 -17.96
N LEU A 17 5.55 -3.52 -17.89
CA LEU A 17 4.95 -3.98 -16.65
C LEU A 17 5.01 -5.52 -16.62
N THR A 18 5.30 -6.07 -15.45
CA THR A 18 5.37 -7.53 -15.26
C THR A 18 4.03 -8.22 -15.20
N LYS A 19 2.96 -7.48 -14.87
CA LYS A 19 1.58 -7.96 -14.88
C LYS A 19 0.61 -6.82 -15.15
N ASP A 20 -0.50 -7.17 -15.77
CA ASP A 20 -1.64 -6.30 -16.10
C ASP A 20 -2.94 -6.72 -15.38
N ASN A 21 -2.88 -7.77 -14.56
CA ASN A 21 -3.98 -8.26 -13.76
C ASN A 21 -3.51 -8.61 -12.33
N PHE A 22 -4.39 -8.36 -11.36
CA PHE A 22 -4.28 -8.83 -9.99
C PHE A 22 -5.48 -9.70 -9.63
N LYS A 23 -5.22 -10.79 -8.92
CA LYS A 23 -6.25 -11.63 -8.32
C LYS A 23 -6.10 -11.60 -6.81
N PHE A 24 -7.13 -11.14 -6.11
CA PHE A 24 -7.17 -11.13 -4.65
C PHE A 24 -8.30 -12.01 -4.16
N ILE A 25 -8.03 -12.75 -3.09
CA ILE A 25 -9.06 -13.43 -2.30
C ILE A 25 -9.48 -12.43 -1.21
N PRO A 26 -10.68 -11.85 -1.26
CA PRO A 26 -11.14 -10.91 -0.23
C PRO A 26 -11.16 -11.59 1.13
N SER A 27 -10.75 -10.89 2.19
CA SER A 27 -10.73 -11.44 3.55
C SER A 27 -11.24 -10.42 4.56
N TYR A 28 -11.99 -10.85 5.56
CA TYR A 28 -12.37 -10.02 6.72
C TYR A 28 -11.26 -9.95 7.78
N ASN A 29 -10.31 -10.89 7.74
CA ASN A 29 -9.31 -11.06 8.80
C ASN A 29 -8.02 -10.31 8.48
N GLU A 30 -7.55 -10.38 7.23
CA GLU A 30 -6.23 -9.90 6.85
C GLU A 30 -6.21 -9.09 5.55
N ASP A 31 -5.23 -8.20 5.47
CA ASP A 31 -4.97 -7.43 4.27
C ASP A 31 -4.15 -8.26 3.28
N ARG A 32 -4.57 -8.31 2.02
CA ARG A 32 -3.80 -8.96 0.95
C ARG A 32 -2.88 -7.96 0.29
N THR A 33 -1.70 -8.41 -0.10
CA THR A 33 -0.72 -7.56 -0.77
C THR A 33 -0.08 -8.32 -1.91
N ASP A 34 0.05 -7.67 -3.06
CA ASP A 34 0.77 -8.18 -4.21
C ASP A 34 1.65 -7.05 -4.79
N ARG A 35 2.64 -7.40 -5.60
CA ARG A 35 3.62 -6.48 -6.15
C ARG A 35 3.67 -6.61 -7.66
N LEU A 36 3.68 -5.49 -8.35
CA LEU A 36 4.06 -5.42 -9.75
C LEU A 36 5.41 -4.71 -9.89
N ARG A 37 6.20 -5.15 -10.86
CA ARG A 37 7.40 -4.44 -11.29
C ARG A 37 7.10 -3.65 -12.54
N MET A 38 7.46 -2.37 -12.52
CA MET A 38 7.43 -1.45 -13.64
C MET A 38 8.87 -1.11 -14.02
N THR A 39 9.24 -1.29 -15.29
CA THR A 39 10.61 -1.11 -15.78
C THR A 39 10.65 -0.07 -16.88
N ASN A 40 11.56 0.88 -16.73
CA ASN A 40 11.86 1.88 -17.74
C ASN A 40 13.15 1.49 -18.49
N PRO A 41 13.05 0.94 -19.70
CA PRO A 41 14.21 0.67 -20.54
C PRO A 41 14.76 1.93 -21.22
N THR A 42 14.05 3.06 -21.16
CA THR A 42 14.44 4.30 -21.85
C THR A 42 15.49 5.09 -21.05
N ASP A 43 16.12 6.05 -21.73
CA ASP A 43 17.07 7.00 -21.14
C ASP A 43 16.38 8.22 -20.50
N SER A 44 15.05 8.33 -20.62
CA SER A 44 14.27 9.44 -20.09
C SER A 44 13.74 9.15 -18.70
N LEU A 45 13.55 10.20 -17.90
CA LEU A 45 12.86 10.09 -16.61
C LEU A 45 11.36 10.05 -16.82
N ILE A 46 10.71 9.04 -16.26
CA ILE A 46 9.26 8.88 -16.37
C ILE A 46 8.64 9.10 -15.01
N THR A 47 7.68 10.00 -14.91
CA THR A 47 6.86 10.16 -13.71
C THR A 47 5.57 9.38 -13.86
N PHE A 48 5.06 8.87 -12.74
CA PHE A 48 3.83 8.11 -12.72
C PHE A 48 2.90 8.49 -11.59
N LYS A 49 1.60 8.29 -11.83
CA LYS A 49 0.53 8.42 -10.84
C LYS A 49 -0.40 7.22 -10.97
N ILE A 50 -0.73 6.60 -9.85
CA ILE A 50 -1.63 5.46 -9.77
C ILE A 50 -2.94 5.92 -9.15
N LYS A 51 -4.05 5.55 -9.79
CA LYS A 51 -5.41 5.73 -9.27
C LYS A 51 -6.11 4.39 -9.19
N SER A 52 -6.86 4.18 -8.12
CA SER A 52 -7.73 3.01 -7.94
C SER A 52 -9.19 3.43 -8.13
N THR A 53 -10.04 2.51 -8.60
CA THR A 53 -11.50 2.66 -8.51
C THR A 53 -11.99 2.70 -7.07
N ARG A 54 -11.44 1.83 -6.20
CA ARG A 54 -11.89 1.65 -4.82
C ARG A 54 -10.86 2.12 -3.80
N LEU A 55 -10.78 3.43 -3.57
CA LEU A 55 -9.77 4.06 -2.69
C LEU A 55 -9.76 3.54 -1.24
N LYS A 56 -10.89 3.05 -0.73
CA LYS A 56 -11.02 2.54 0.64
C LYS A 56 -10.41 1.16 0.84
N GLN A 57 -10.47 0.31 -0.19
CA GLN A 57 -10.09 -1.10 -0.10
C GLN A 57 -8.88 -1.44 -0.98
N LEU A 58 -8.52 -0.60 -1.95
CA LEU A 58 -7.42 -0.86 -2.88
C LEU A 58 -6.42 0.31 -2.89
N GLY A 59 -5.31 0.11 -2.19
CA GLY A 59 -4.20 1.05 -2.11
C GLY A 59 -3.01 0.65 -2.97
N SER A 60 -2.19 1.62 -3.37
CA SER A 60 -0.90 1.39 -4.02
C SER A 60 0.21 2.17 -3.34
N LYS A 61 1.38 1.53 -3.16
CA LYS A 61 2.58 2.15 -2.60
C LYS A 61 3.79 1.86 -3.49
N PRO A 62 4.47 2.89 -4.02
CA PRO A 62 4.08 4.30 -4.00
C PRO A 62 2.93 4.60 -4.98
N SER A 63 2.02 5.53 -4.64
CA SER A 63 0.95 5.97 -5.56
C SER A 63 1.42 7.04 -6.55
N TYR A 64 2.54 7.71 -6.25
CA TYR A 64 3.23 8.66 -7.13
C TYR A 64 4.71 8.37 -7.08
N GLY A 65 5.40 8.47 -8.20
CA GLY A 65 6.85 8.27 -8.21
C GLY A 65 7.50 8.70 -9.50
N ILE A 66 8.83 8.63 -9.49
CA ILE A 66 9.68 8.84 -10.66
C ILE A 66 10.45 7.55 -10.91
N LEU A 67 10.33 7.05 -12.12
CA LEU A 67 11.02 5.88 -12.62
C LEU A 67 12.26 6.33 -13.38
N LYS A 68 13.42 6.03 -12.80
CA LYS A 68 14.73 6.41 -13.36
C LYS A 68 14.99 5.71 -14.68
N ALA A 69 15.79 6.35 -15.54
CA ALA A 69 16.29 5.75 -16.77
C ALA A 69 16.96 4.40 -16.51
N LYS A 70 16.69 3.41 -17.37
CA LYS A 70 17.24 2.03 -17.27
C LYS A 70 17.02 1.35 -15.91
N ARG A 71 15.98 1.73 -15.17
CA ARG A 71 15.67 1.18 -13.84
C ARG A 71 14.26 0.63 -13.76
N GLY A 72 14.08 -0.31 -12.84
CA GLY A 72 12.78 -0.82 -12.45
C GLY A 72 12.40 -0.39 -11.04
N MET A 73 11.11 -0.32 -10.78
CA MET A 73 10.52 -0.07 -9.47
C MET A 73 9.46 -1.12 -9.19
N TYR A 74 9.37 -1.54 -7.93
CA TYR A 74 8.25 -2.35 -7.46
C TYR A 74 7.18 -1.44 -6.88
N ILE A 75 5.95 -1.62 -7.34
CA ILE A 75 4.76 -1.02 -6.79
C ILE A 75 4.02 -2.11 -6.04
N THR A 76 3.77 -1.87 -4.76
CA THR A 76 3.00 -2.74 -3.89
C THR A 76 1.54 -2.32 -3.95
N VAL A 77 0.69 -3.23 -4.38
CA VAL A 77 -0.77 -3.09 -4.38
C VAL A 77 -1.30 -3.83 -3.16
N LYS A 78 -2.02 -3.11 -2.31
CA LYS A 78 -2.60 -3.62 -1.08
C LYS A 78 -4.11 -3.61 -1.19
N PHE A 79 -4.72 -4.77 -1.05
CA PHE A 79 -6.16 -4.93 -0.87
C PHE A 79 -6.44 -5.07 0.63
N TYR A 80 -7.06 -4.06 1.22
CA TYR A 80 -7.38 -4.03 2.63
C TYR A 80 -8.48 -5.03 2.97
N LYS A 81 -8.46 -5.55 4.20
CA LYS A 81 -9.51 -6.42 4.72
C LYS A 81 -10.87 -5.76 4.63
N LEU A 82 -11.88 -6.58 4.42
CA LEU A 82 -13.26 -6.16 4.33
C LEU A 82 -13.76 -5.71 5.70
N THR A 83 -14.52 -4.62 5.72
CA THR A 83 -15.15 -4.08 6.93
C THR A 83 -16.67 -4.08 6.84
N GLY A 84 -17.24 -4.69 5.80
CA GLY A 84 -18.67 -4.68 5.52
C GLY A 84 -19.01 -5.47 4.26
N GLU A 85 -20.15 -5.16 3.65
CA GLU A 85 -20.59 -5.79 2.40
C GLU A 85 -19.60 -5.56 1.27
N PHE A 86 -19.32 -6.62 0.52
CA PHE A 86 -18.43 -6.59 -0.63
C PHE A 86 -19.17 -7.20 -1.82
N ASP A 87 -19.21 -6.44 -2.90
CA ASP A 87 -19.99 -6.70 -4.11
C ASP A 87 -19.24 -7.57 -5.13
N CYS A 88 -17.98 -7.96 -4.85
CA CYS A 88 -17.11 -8.73 -5.74
C CYS A 88 -17.00 -8.19 -7.18
N ASN A 89 -17.38 -6.93 -7.40
CA ASN A 89 -17.30 -6.30 -8.70
C ASN A 89 -15.85 -6.10 -9.11
N PRO A 90 -15.50 -6.33 -10.38
CA PRO A 90 -14.14 -6.12 -10.86
C PRO A 90 -13.75 -4.66 -10.72
N ASP A 91 -12.56 -4.43 -10.19
CA ASP A 91 -11.98 -3.12 -9.98
C ASP A 91 -10.81 -2.90 -10.94
N HIS A 92 -10.30 -1.67 -11.03
CA HIS A 92 -9.12 -1.40 -11.83
C HIS A 92 -8.18 -0.37 -11.19
N LEU A 93 -6.89 -0.59 -11.44
CA LEU A 93 -5.81 0.35 -11.14
C LEU A 93 -5.36 1.01 -12.44
N THR A 94 -5.45 2.33 -12.51
CA THR A 94 -4.98 3.10 -13.64
C THR A 94 -3.64 3.73 -13.31
N ILE A 95 -2.61 3.36 -14.06
CA ILE A 95 -1.29 3.98 -14.02
C ILE A 95 -1.18 5.00 -15.15
N TYR A 96 -1.04 6.26 -14.77
CA TYR A 96 -0.73 7.34 -15.69
C TYR A 96 0.79 7.51 -15.74
N LEU A 97 1.36 7.46 -16.93
CA LEU A 97 2.78 7.66 -17.18
C LEU A 97 2.95 8.94 -17.99
N ALA A 98 4.01 9.69 -17.69
CA ALA A 98 4.42 10.87 -18.46
C ALA A 98 5.93 11.03 -18.41
N VAL A 99 6.50 11.65 -19.45
CA VAL A 99 7.90 12.04 -19.44
C VAL A 99 8.06 13.21 -18.46
N LEU A 100 9.07 13.14 -17.59
CA LEU A 100 9.40 14.20 -16.65
C LEU A 100 10.38 15.17 -17.33
N PRO A 101 10.03 16.46 -17.49
CA PRO A 101 10.95 17.46 -17.99
C PRO A 101 12.13 17.65 -17.04
N LYS A 102 13.33 17.89 -17.58
CA LYS A 102 14.57 18.05 -16.79
C LYS A 102 14.47 19.18 -15.77
N ASP A 103 13.78 20.26 -16.13
CA ASP A 103 13.55 21.43 -15.28
C ASP A 103 12.66 21.15 -14.06
N LYS A 104 12.00 19.97 -14.00
CA LYS A 104 11.06 19.58 -12.96
C LYS A 104 11.52 18.34 -12.17
N GLU A 105 12.74 17.87 -12.36
CA GLU A 105 13.29 16.70 -11.66
C GLU A 105 13.34 16.86 -10.13
N SER A 106 13.61 18.07 -9.64
CA SER A 106 13.65 18.38 -8.20
C SER A 106 12.26 18.49 -7.56
N MET A 107 11.19 18.46 -8.37
CA MET A 107 9.83 18.60 -7.87
C MET A 107 9.31 17.27 -7.31
N LYS A 108 8.58 17.33 -6.19
CA LYS A 108 7.91 16.14 -5.67
C LYS A 108 6.91 15.60 -6.72
N PRO A 109 6.88 14.28 -7.00
CA PRO A 109 6.03 13.72 -8.05
C PRO A 109 4.56 14.07 -7.86
N SER A 110 4.06 13.98 -6.62
CA SER A 110 2.68 14.36 -6.28
C SER A 110 2.36 15.84 -6.58
N GLN A 111 3.34 16.74 -6.38
CA GLN A 111 3.15 18.17 -6.66
C GLN A 111 3.15 18.43 -8.17
N PHE A 112 4.08 17.82 -8.91
CA PHE A 112 4.13 17.90 -10.36
C PHE A 112 2.78 17.52 -11.00
N TRP A 113 2.22 16.38 -10.62
CA TRP A 113 0.93 15.90 -11.12
C TRP A 113 -0.28 16.78 -10.75
N LYS A 114 -0.14 17.69 -9.76
CA LYS A 114 -1.19 18.61 -9.34
C LYS A 114 -1.06 19.98 -9.99
N THR A 115 0.15 20.51 -10.12
CA THR A 115 0.40 21.89 -10.57
C THR A 115 0.72 21.99 -12.06
N SER A 116 1.18 20.91 -12.67
CA SER A 116 1.69 20.90 -14.04
C SER A 116 1.28 19.59 -14.71
N PRO A 117 0.01 19.45 -15.12
CA PRO A 117 -0.45 18.25 -15.80
C PRO A 117 0.37 18.05 -17.09
N PRO A 118 0.90 16.84 -17.33
CA PRO A 118 1.65 16.57 -18.55
C PRO A 118 0.78 16.69 -19.79
N ALA A 119 1.31 17.24 -20.88
CA ALA A 119 0.61 17.33 -22.16
C ALA A 119 0.40 15.94 -22.79
N VAL A 120 1.43 15.09 -22.71
CA VAL A 120 1.40 13.71 -23.19
C VAL A 120 1.36 12.76 -22.01
N THR A 121 0.34 11.90 -21.97
CA THR A 121 0.24 10.84 -20.97
C THR A 121 -0.11 9.50 -21.61
N ARG A 122 0.45 8.42 -21.07
CA ARG A 122 0.03 7.05 -21.38
C ARG A 122 -0.76 6.50 -20.21
N ARG A 123 -1.91 5.90 -20.51
CA ARG A 123 -2.79 5.28 -19.51
C ARG A 123 -2.68 3.77 -19.62
N VAL A 124 -2.20 3.13 -18.56
CA VAL A 124 -2.18 1.68 -18.43
C VAL A 124 -3.24 1.28 -17.41
N VAL A 125 -4.20 0.46 -17.82
CA VAL A 125 -5.26 -0.06 -16.94
C VAL A 125 -4.87 -1.47 -16.54
N ILE A 126 -4.83 -1.71 -15.24
CA ILE A 126 -4.57 -3.01 -14.63
C ILE A 126 -5.87 -3.49 -14.02
N ASN A 127 -6.33 -4.66 -14.43
CA ASN A 127 -7.57 -5.24 -13.94
C ASN A 127 -7.35 -5.88 -12.56
N VAL A 128 -8.33 -5.75 -11.68
CA VAL A 128 -8.33 -6.37 -10.36
C VAL A 128 -9.57 -7.25 -10.25
N GLU A 129 -9.33 -8.54 -10.18
CA GLU A 129 -10.35 -9.57 -10.05
C GLU A 129 -10.35 -10.11 -8.63
N TYR A 130 -11.53 -10.52 -8.18
CA TYR A 130 -11.76 -11.03 -6.84
C TYR A 130 -12.28 -12.46 -6.90
N ASP A 131 -11.76 -13.30 -6.02
CA ASP A 131 -12.35 -14.61 -5.79
C ASP A 131 -13.66 -14.45 -5.01
N SER A 132 -14.71 -15.15 -5.45
CA SER A 132 -16.00 -15.19 -4.76
C SER A 132 -15.95 -15.94 -3.42
N ALA A 133 -14.92 -16.76 -3.19
CA ALA A 133 -14.65 -17.38 -1.90
C ALA A 133 -14.06 -16.35 -0.92
N ILE A 134 -14.91 -15.46 -0.42
CA ILE A 134 -14.52 -14.48 0.61
C ILE A 134 -14.08 -15.25 1.87
N GLU A 135 -12.90 -14.93 2.37
CA GLU A 135 -12.31 -15.59 3.53
C GLU A 135 -12.68 -14.87 4.84
N GLY A 136 -13.08 -15.64 5.84
CA GLY A 136 -13.44 -15.12 7.16
C GLY A 136 -14.92 -14.78 7.30
N VAL A 137 -15.32 -14.51 8.55
CA VAL A 137 -16.71 -14.18 8.91
C VAL A 137 -16.84 -12.66 8.95
N PRO A 138 -17.89 -12.06 8.36
CA PRO A 138 -18.11 -10.63 8.47
C PRO A 138 -18.20 -10.22 9.95
N PRO A 139 -17.66 -9.06 10.34
CA PRO A 139 -17.75 -8.61 11.72
C PRO A 139 -19.22 -8.43 12.09
N THR A 140 -19.71 -9.22 13.05
CA THR A 140 -21.06 -9.10 13.57
C THR A 140 -21.19 -7.72 14.24
N PRO A 141 -22.16 -6.87 13.84
CA PRO A 141 -22.38 -5.60 14.53
C PRO A 141 -22.78 -5.91 15.98
N GLY A 142 -21.87 -5.65 16.93
CA GLY A 142 -22.10 -5.82 18.37
C GLY A 142 -21.27 -6.91 19.06
N VAL A 143 -20.35 -7.60 18.39
CA VAL A 143 -19.39 -8.51 19.04
C VAL A 143 -18.01 -7.87 19.02
N GLU A 144 -17.60 -7.28 20.14
CA GLU A 144 -16.19 -6.96 20.39
C GLU A 144 -15.34 -8.22 20.16
N PRO A 145 -14.15 -8.11 19.53
CA PRO A 145 -13.25 -9.25 19.45
C PRO A 145 -12.90 -9.65 20.87
N ALA A 146 -13.34 -10.84 21.29
CA ALA A 146 -12.97 -11.41 22.58
C ALA A 146 -11.44 -11.38 22.67
N ALA A 147 -10.92 -10.59 23.62
CA ALA A 147 -9.52 -10.61 23.98
C ALA A 147 -9.09 -12.08 24.17
N PRO A 148 -7.91 -12.50 23.70
CA PRO A 148 -7.44 -13.86 23.92
C PRO A 148 -7.53 -14.15 25.42
N ALA A 149 -8.28 -15.20 25.76
CA ALA A 149 -8.52 -15.61 27.14
C ALA A 149 -7.17 -15.65 27.88
N ALA A 150 -7.09 -14.88 28.97
CA ALA A 150 -5.96 -14.97 29.88
C ALA A 150 -5.74 -16.44 30.25
N PRO A 151 -4.49 -16.92 30.31
CA PRO A 151 -4.23 -18.30 30.73
C PRO A 151 -4.86 -18.55 32.10
N PRO A 152 -5.41 -19.75 32.36
CA PRO A 152 -6.05 -20.05 33.63
C PRO A 152 -5.05 -19.89 34.78
N PRO A 153 -5.49 -19.45 35.97
CA PRO A 153 -4.61 -19.35 37.12
C PRO A 153 -4.07 -20.74 37.45
N ALA A 154 -2.74 -20.87 37.52
CA ALA A 154 -2.08 -22.07 37.99
C ALA A 154 -2.43 -22.28 39.47
N GLU A 155 -3.24 -23.28 39.74
CA GLU A 155 -3.56 -23.77 41.07
C GLU A 155 -2.40 -24.65 41.56
N GLY A 156 -1.76 -24.25 42.67
CA GLY A 156 -0.96 -25.14 43.51
C GLY A 156 0.49 -24.73 43.78
N ALA A 157 0.74 -24.14 44.95
CA ALA A 157 1.84 -24.54 45.86
C ALA A 157 1.68 -23.86 47.25
N PRO A 158 2.12 -24.51 48.36
CA PRO A 158 1.60 -24.30 49.70
C PRO A 158 2.40 -23.32 50.59
N GLU A 159 1.66 -22.73 51.55
CA GLU A 159 1.97 -22.43 52.96
C GLU A 159 3.44 -22.47 53.44
N LYS A 160 3.99 -21.33 53.94
CA LYS A 160 4.32 -21.10 55.38
C LYS A 160 5.24 -19.88 55.65
N LYS A 161 4.76 -19.07 56.61
CA LYS A 161 5.41 -18.43 57.79
C LYS A 161 6.53 -17.37 57.67
N GLU A 162 6.24 -16.29 58.42
CA GLU A 162 7.11 -15.49 59.32
C GLU A 162 8.25 -14.70 58.64
N GLY A 163 8.51 -13.42 58.97
CA GLY A 163 8.02 -12.56 60.04
C GLY A 163 8.62 -11.16 59.90
N GLU A 164 8.17 -10.31 60.83
CA GLU A 164 8.67 -9.03 61.37
C GLU A 164 9.88 -8.27 60.77
N GLY A 165 9.77 -6.94 60.88
CA GLY A 165 10.86 -5.95 60.90
C GLY A 165 10.61 -4.83 59.89
N GLU A 166 10.13 -3.62 60.26
CA GLU A 166 10.92 -2.49 60.81
C GLU A 166 12.16 -2.20 59.93
N ASP A 167 12.49 -0.97 59.52
CA ASP A 167 12.03 0.39 59.76
C ASP A 167 12.86 1.31 58.82
N GLU A 168 12.56 2.61 58.85
CA GLU A 168 13.48 3.74 58.59
C GLU A 168 13.90 4.00 57.12
N GLU A 169 13.48 5.14 56.56
CA GLU A 169 14.21 6.44 56.51
C GLU A 169 15.30 6.44 55.42
N GLU A 170 15.71 7.50 54.76
CA GLU A 170 15.33 8.91 54.62
C GLU A 170 16.15 9.37 53.38
N GLY A 171 15.87 10.58 52.87
CA GLY A 171 16.84 11.37 52.10
C GLY A 171 17.08 10.93 50.64
N GLU A 172 17.40 11.80 49.71
CA GLU A 172 17.70 13.23 49.77
C GLU A 172 17.61 13.76 48.32
N GLU A 173 17.34 15.05 48.24
CA GLU A 173 17.30 15.88 47.05
C GLU A 173 18.66 15.92 46.34
N GLY A 174 18.68 16.30 45.06
CA GLY A 174 19.93 16.46 44.33
C GLY A 174 19.75 17.05 42.94
N GLU A 175 19.49 18.37 42.94
CA GLU A 175 19.82 19.39 41.91
C GLU A 175 19.38 19.22 40.43
#